data_AF-A0A1G1BQC2-F1
#
_entry.id   AF-A0A1G1BQC2-F1
#
_cell.length_a   1.000
_cell.length_b   1.000
_cell.length_c   1.000
_cell.angle_alpha   90.00
_cell.angle_beta   90.00
_cell.angle_gamma   90.00
#
_symmetry.space_group_name_H-M   'P 1'
#
loop_
_entity.id
_entity.type
_entity.pdbx_description
1 polymer ?
#
loop_
_entity_poly.entity_id
_entity_poly.type
_entity_poly.pdbx_seq_one_letter_code
_entity_poly.pdbx_strand_id
1 'polypeptide(L)'
;MRKTRCMKWFAGVVIAATFWTAGARAADPVNTAFVGAEIYLWNRLADFTEILQSGVAIGPCIGGEFAITKYGTVGAYVANEQGVAFPHFIPPLWIINYLDDQQIFTPHKGLYETRAFINDHRWENTPMEDVRFPRGPWDIRAQVAAGLIHISLSVQTMQVYDFLAGLICFDPLADDQARDPTAPRQPARQLGRGVVNIVAGVVEIPVNMNQINEEKGGFAAVSYGLARGVWRTGVRMGVGVLEVVTFPMGWEPIIEPEFPFEPTKATNWRVSQPAFRRQY
;
A
#
# COMPACT_ATOMS: atom_id res chain seq x y z
N MET A 1 -7.42 41.57 -28.59
CA MET A 1 -8.29 40.50 -28.02
C MET A 1 -8.14 39.22 -28.85
N ARG A 2 -7.22 38.31 -28.49
CA ARG A 2 -6.95 37.07 -29.25
C ARG A 2 -6.26 36.03 -28.36
N LYS A 3 -6.86 35.65 -27.23
CA LYS A 3 -6.31 34.62 -26.31
C LYS A 3 -7.32 33.61 -25.76
N THR A 4 -8.56 33.58 -26.25
CA THR A 4 -9.63 32.72 -25.70
C THR A 4 -9.99 31.49 -26.56
N ARG A 5 -9.25 31.22 -27.65
CA ARG A 5 -9.54 30.07 -28.55
C ARG A 5 -8.80 28.77 -28.20
N CYS A 6 -7.60 28.81 -27.64
CA CYS A 6 -6.85 27.59 -27.30
C CYS A 6 -7.43 26.82 -26.10
N MET A 7 -8.04 27.52 -25.12
CA MET A 7 -8.54 26.87 -23.91
C MET A 7 -9.84 26.06 -24.14
N LYS A 8 -10.59 26.38 -25.20
CA LYS A 8 -11.81 25.64 -25.59
C LYS A 8 -11.50 24.30 -26.28
N TRP A 9 -10.33 24.16 -26.89
CA TRP A 9 -9.90 22.90 -27.50
C TRP A 9 -9.44 21.89 -26.45
N PHE A 10 -8.76 22.33 -25.40
CA PHE A 10 -8.36 21.45 -24.30
C PHE A 10 -9.56 20.95 -23.47
N ALA A 11 -10.52 21.84 -23.19
CA ALA A 11 -11.78 21.45 -22.53
C ALA A 11 -12.64 20.52 -23.41
N GLY A 12 -12.65 20.73 -24.74
CA GLY A 12 -13.39 19.89 -25.68
C GLY A 12 -12.84 18.47 -25.81
N VAL A 13 -11.52 18.27 -25.71
CA VAL A 13 -10.90 16.94 -25.75
C VAL A 13 -11.15 16.17 -24.44
N VAL A 14 -11.14 16.85 -23.30
CA VAL A 14 -11.49 16.24 -22.00
C VAL A 14 -13.00 15.92 -21.91
N ILE A 15 -13.86 16.73 -22.55
CA ILE A 15 -15.30 16.46 -22.63
C ILE A 15 -15.62 15.37 -23.68
N ALA A 16 -14.87 15.28 -24.78
CA ALA A 16 -15.04 14.18 -25.74
C ALA A 16 -14.59 12.83 -25.15
N ALA A 17 -13.60 12.83 -24.24
CA ALA A 17 -13.22 11.63 -23.49
C ALA A 17 -14.29 11.19 -22.48
N THR A 18 -15.13 12.09 -21.97
CA THR A 18 -16.24 11.74 -21.05
C THR A 18 -17.52 11.29 -21.77
N PHE A 19 -17.67 11.52 -23.07
CA PHE A 19 -18.88 11.13 -23.82
C PHE A 19 -18.78 9.81 -24.60
N TRP A 20 -17.58 9.23 -24.79
CA TRP A 20 -17.45 7.89 -25.40
C TRP A 20 -17.66 6.74 -24.39
N THR A 21 -17.73 7.02 -23.09
CA THR A 21 -17.84 5.99 -22.04
C THR A 21 -19.28 5.57 -21.71
N ALA A 22 -20.28 6.10 -22.41
CA ALA A 22 -21.68 5.72 -22.27
C ALA A 22 -22.02 4.48 -23.12
N GLY A 23 -21.37 3.34 -22.82
CA GLY A 23 -21.55 2.13 -23.63
C GLY A 23 -20.87 0.88 -23.10
N ALA A 24 -20.81 0.66 -21.79
CA ALA A 24 -20.33 -0.61 -21.23
C ALA A 24 -21.35 -1.14 -20.21
N ARG A 25 -22.50 -1.62 -20.70
CA ARG A 25 -23.58 -2.17 -19.86
C ARG A 25 -23.75 -3.69 -19.96
N ALA A 26 -22.74 -4.38 -20.48
CA ALA A 26 -22.55 -5.81 -20.31
C ALA A 26 -21.06 -6.02 -20.06
N ALA A 27 -20.68 -6.89 -19.12
CA ALA A 27 -19.28 -7.20 -18.90
C ALA A 27 -18.74 -7.87 -20.16
N ASP A 28 -18.05 -7.11 -21.01
CA ASP A 28 -17.42 -7.67 -22.20
C ASP A 28 -16.52 -8.84 -21.78
N PRO A 29 -16.63 -10.01 -22.43
CA PRO A 29 -15.83 -11.18 -22.07
C PRO A 29 -14.32 -10.88 -22.15
N VAL A 30 -13.96 -9.99 -23.08
CA VAL A 30 -12.60 -9.45 -23.25
C VAL A 30 -12.17 -8.63 -22.02
N ASN A 31 -12.98 -7.66 -21.57
CA ASN A 31 -12.68 -6.87 -20.38
C ASN A 31 -12.59 -7.75 -19.12
N THR A 32 -13.47 -8.75 -19.02
CA THR A 32 -13.43 -9.72 -17.92
C THR A 32 -12.14 -10.54 -17.90
N ALA A 33 -11.66 -10.99 -19.06
CA ALA A 33 -10.40 -11.71 -19.18
C ALA A 33 -9.19 -10.82 -18.86
N PHE A 34 -9.17 -9.57 -19.33
CA PHE A 34 -8.11 -8.61 -19.00
C PHE A 34 -8.04 -8.32 -17.50
N VAL A 35 -9.19 -8.05 -16.86
CA VAL A 35 -9.27 -7.84 -15.41
C VAL A 35 -8.80 -9.06 -14.64
N GLY A 36 -9.19 -10.27 -15.06
CA GLY A 36 -8.73 -11.52 -14.42
C GLY A 36 -7.23 -11.71 -14.53
N ALA A 37 -6.65 -11.42 -15.70
CA ALA A 37 -5.19 -11.49 -15.91
C ALA A 37 -4.45 -10.44 -15.08
N GLU A 38 -5.02 -9.25 -14.93
CA GLU A 38 -4.42 -8.18 -14.14
C GLU A 38 -4.45 -8.48 -12.64
N ILE A 39 -5.60 -8.90 -12.10
CA ILE A 39 -5.73 -9.35 -10.70
C ILE A 39 -4.73 -10.47 -10.43
N TYR A 40 -4.65 -11.44 -11.33
CA TYR A 40 -3.69 -12.51 -11.24
C TYR A 40 -2.25 -11.98 -11.13
N LEU A 41 -1.85 -11.08 -12.03
CA LEU A 41 -0.51 -10.47 -11.99
C LEU A 41 -0.25 -9.68 -10.70
N TRP A 42 -1.26 -8.95 -10.21
CA TRP A 42 -1.16 -8.19 -8.96
C TRP A 42 -1.05 -9.10 -7.74
N ASN A 43 -1.84 -10.16 -7.66
CA ASN A 43 -1.72 -11.19 -6.63
C ASN A 43 -0.32 -11.81 -6.65
N ARG A 44 0.16 -12.22 -7.83
CA ARG A 44 1.53 -12.78 -7.95
C ARG A 44 2.61 -11.79 -7.53
N LEU A 45 2.44 -10.50 -7.82
CA LEU A 45 3.36 -9.46 -7.39
C LEU A 45 3.28 -9.22 -5.88
N ALA A 46 2.07 -9.21 -5.31
CA ALA A 46 1.83 -9.07 -3.87
C ALA A 46 2.54 -10.19 -3.12
N ASP A 47 2.24 -11.45 -3.42
CA ASP A 47 2.88 -12.62 -2.79
C ASP A 47 4.39 -12.56 -2.92
N PHE A 48 4.89 -12.24 -4.12
CA PHE A 48 6.33 -12.11 -4.37
C PHE A 48 6.99 -11.07 -3.45
N THR A 49 6.29 -9.99 -3.14
CA THR A 49 6.81 -8.91 -2.29
C THR A 49 6.63 -9.18 -0.81
N GLU A 50 5.69 -10.05 -0.44
CA GLU A 50 5.48 -10.57 0.91
C GLU A 50 6.47 -11.71 1.27
N ILE A 51 7.04 -12.39 0.26
CA ILE A 51 8.10 -13.39 0.47
C ILE A 51 9.23 -12.83 1.35
N LEU A 52 9.64 -11.58 1.13
CA LEU A 52 10.71 -10.94 1.89
C LEU A 52 10.11 -9.92 2.87
N GLN A 53 10.21 -10.24 4.15
CA GLN A 53 9.84 -9.35 5.24
C GLN A 53 11.11 -8.76 5.87
N SER A 54 11.01 -7.51 6.31
CA SER A 54 12.09 -6.81 6.98
C SER A 54 11.58 -6.10 8.22
N GLY A 55 12.46 -5.76 9.15
CA GLY A 55 12.06 -5.04 10.35
C GLY A 55 13.21 -4.27 10.96
N VAL A 56 12.88 -3.15 11.61
CA VAL A 56 13.83 -2.32 12.35
C VAL A 56 13.28 -2.07 13.75
N ALA A 57 14.14 -2.25 14.76
CA ALA A 57 13.80 -1.93 16.14
C ALA A 57 14.91 -1.14 16.85
N ILE A 58 14.50 -0.40 17.88
CA ILE A 58 15.38 0.43 18.69
C ILE A 58 15.25 0.10 20.18
N GLY A 59 16.38 -0.01 20.90
CA GLY A 59 16.41 -0.18 22.36
C GLY A 59 17.35 -1.32 22.85
N PRO A 60 17.47 -1.60 24.17
CA PRO A 60 18.60 -2.36 24.71
C PRO A 60 18.69 -3.82 24.24
N CYS A 61 19.71 -4.20 23.46
CA CYS A 61 19.96 -5.59 23.06
C CYS A 61 21.41 -6.05 23.18
N ILE A 62 21.63 -7.36 23.07
CA ILE A 62 22.88 -7.95 22.58
C ILE A 62 22.49 -9.10 21.66
N GLY A 63 22.87 -9.03 20.38
CA GLY A 63 22.30 -9.76 19.23
C GLY A 63 22.89 -11.13 18.88
N GLY A 64 22.10 -11.89 18.12
CA GLY A 64 22.45 -13.15 17.50
C GLY A 64 21.20 -13.98 17.26
N GLU A 65 20.88 -14.24 15.99
CA GLU A 65 20.00 -15.35 15.61
C GLU A 65 20.44 -15.91 14.26
N PHE A 66 20.00 -17.13 13.99
CA PHE A 66 19.92 -17.62 12.62
C PHE A 66 18.84 -18.70 12.54
N ALA A 67 17.72 -18.46 11.86
CA ALA A 67 16.63 -19.43 11.77
C ALA A 67 16.52 -20.01 10.36
N ILE A 68 16.44 -21.33 10.32
CA ILE A 68 16.37 -22.23 9.19
C ILE A 68 15.20 -23.17 9.57
N THR A 69 13.95 -22.72 9.51
CA THR A 69 12.73 -23.49 9.93
C THR A 69 12.61 -23.78 11.45
N LYS A 70 11.44 -24.25 11.95
CA LYS A 70 11.16 -24.65 13.36
C LYS A 70 12.19 -25.66 13.93
N TYR A 71 12.97 -26.27 13.06
CA TYR A 71 13.97 -27.31 13.33
C TYR A 71 15.44 -26.85 13.15
N GLY A 72 15.69 -25.61 12.72
CA GLY A 72 17.03 -25.02 12.61
C GLY A 72 17.07 -23.60 13.17
N THR A 73 17.81 -23.40 14.25
CA THR A 73 17.83 -22.17 15.03
C THR A 73 19.21 -22.02 15.63
N VAL A 74 19.86 -20.87 15.47
CA VAL A 74 21.22 -20.76 15.96
C VAL A 74 21.64 -19.36 16.36
N GLY A 75 21.00 -18.78 17.36
CA GLY A 75 21.73 -17.74 18.09
C GLY A 75 21.00 -17.15 19.26
N ALA A 76 21.77 -16.53 20.14
CA ALA A 76 21.25 -15.87 21.33
C ALA A 76 21.17 -14.36 21.13
N TYR A 77 20.05 -13.75 21.52
CA TYR A 77 19.98 -12.31 21.69
C TYR A 77 19.13 -11.87 22.88
N VAL A 78 19.56 -10.85 23.61
CA VAL A 78 18.75 -10.08 24.58
C VAL A 78 18.31 -8.80 23.89
N ALA A 79 17.20 -8.20 24.24
CA ALA A 79 16.54 -7.09 23.56
C ALA A 79 15.55 -6.44 24.53
N ASN A 80 15.31 -5.16 24.34
CA ASN A 80 14.35 -4.30 25.02
C ASN A 80 14.03 -3.33 23.90
N GLU A 81 13.17 -3.77 23.00
CA GLU A 81 13.05 -3.22 21.67
C GLU A 81 11.69 -2.57 21.52
N GLN A 82 11.68 -1.40 20.90
CA GLN A 82 10.51 -0.77 20.34
C GLN A 82 10.76 -0.64 18.85
N GLY A 83 10.00 -1.36 18.05
CA GLY A 83 10.27 -1.50 16.63
C GLY A 83 9.05 -1.70 15.79
N VAL A 84 9.30 -1.75 14.48
CA VAL A 84 8.30 -1.97 13.46
C VAL A 84 8.80 -3.06 12.53
N ALA A 85 7.95 -4.04 12.27
CA ALA A 85 8.14 -4.97 11.16
C ALA A 85 7.34 -4.50 9.93
N PHE A 86 7.96 -4.67 8.76
CA PHE A 86 7.43 -4.33 7.46
C PHE A 86 6.99 -5.63 6.75
N PRO A 87 5.70 -5.82 6.45
CA PRO A 87 5.20 -7.02 5.79
C PRO A 87 5.70 -7.13 4.35
N HIS A 88 6.04 -6.01 3.69
CA HIS A 88 6.57 -5.99 2.32
C HIS A 88 7.95 -5.34 2.29
N PHE A 89 8.87 -5.88 1.49
CA PHE A 89 10.24 -5.35 1.35
C PHE A 89 10.35 -4.04 0.55
N ILE A 90 9.44 -3.80 -0.42
CA ILE A 90 9.57 -2.70 -1.38
C ILE A 90 8.57 -1.56 -1.07
N PRO A 91 9.02 -0.39 -0.57
CA PRO A 91 8.21 0.82 -0.63
C PRO A 91 8.03 1.24 -2.11
N PRO A 92 6.82 1.59 -2.62
CA PRO A 92 5.62 2.04 -1.92
C PRO A 92 4.47 1.01 -1.85
N LEU A 93 4.71 -0.29 -2.02
CA LEU A 93 3.63 -1.30 -2.06
C LEU A 93 2.84 -1.42 -0.74
N TRP A 94 3.41 -0.90 0.35
CA TRP A 94 2.74 -0.63 1.63
C TRP A 94 1.44 0.17 1.51
N ILE A 95 1.29 0.95 0.44
CA ILE A 95 0.07 1.69 0.14
C ILE A 95 -1.11 0.73 -0.05
N ILE A 96 -0.92 -0.47 -0.61
CA ILE A 96 -2.01 -1.44 -0.79
C ILE A 96 -2.53 -1.89 0.58
N ASN A 97 -1.64 -2.27 1.50
CA ASN A 97 -2.03 -2.62 2.87
C ASN A 97 -2.65 -1.45 3.65
N TYR A 98 -2.15 -0.23 3.44
CA TYR A 98 -2.77 0.98 4.01
C TYR A 98 -4.19 1.18 3.50
N LEU A 99 -4.39 0.95 2.21
CA LEU A 99 -5.66 1.08 1.54
C LEU A 99 -6.64 -0.04 1.96
N ASP A 100 -6.15 -1.21 2.38
CA ASP A 100 -6.97 -2.34 2.87
C ASP A 100 -7.22 -2.31 4.41
N ASP A 101 -6.94 -1.18 5.08
CA ASP A 101 -6.99 -1.01 6.55
C ASP A 101 -6.17 -2.02 7.35
N GLN A 102 -5.25 -2.70 6.67
CA GLN A 102 -4.36 -3.64 7.33
C GLN A 102 -3.26 -2.85 8.04
N GLN A 103 -2.77 -3.41 9.14
CA GLN A 103 -1.60 -2.85 9.80
C GLN A 103 -0.40 -2.93 8.83
N ILE A 104 -0.07 -1.78 8.22
CA ILE A 104 1.12 -1.59 7.35
C ILE A 104 2.39 -1.97 8.11
N PHE A 105 2.36 -1.74 9.41
CA PHE A 105 3.45 -1.88 10.33
C PHE A 105 2.96 -2.75 11.46
N THR A 106 3.69 -3.81 11.77
CA THR A 106 3.45 -4.57 13.00
C THR A 106 4.33 -3.96 14.08
N PRO A 107 3.80 -3.04 14.92
CA PRO A 107 4.58 -2.50 16.01
C PRO A 107 4.81 -3.60 17.03
N HIS A 108 6.02 -3.67 17.55
CA HIS A 108 6.34 -4.54 18.68
C HIS A 108 7.07 -3.74 19.74
N LYS A 109 6.77 -4.05 21.00
CA LYS A 109 7.39 -3.38 22.15
C LYS A 109 7.51 -4.34 23.31
N GLY A 110 8.74 -4.58 23.76
CA GLY A 110 8.93 -5.41 24.94
C GLY A 110 10.38 -5.78 25.20
N LEU A 111 10.57 -6.50 26.30
CA LEU A 111 11.83 -7.17 26.59
C LEU A 111 11.86 -8.48 25.78
N TYR A 112 12.95 -8.77 25.09
CA TYR A 112 13.08 -9.97 24.28
C TYR A 112 14.40 -10.67 24.52
N GLU A 113 14.42 -11.93 24.97
CA GLU A 113 15.68 -12.63 25.23
C GLU A 113 15.60 -14.08 24.75
N THR A 114 16.51 -14.51 23.88
CA THR A 114 16.55 -15.85 23.29
C THR A 114 17.96 -16.42 23.35
N ARG A 115 18.10 -17.74 23.49
CA ARG A 115 19.35 -18.49 23.24
C ARG A 115 18.99 -19.78 22.52
N ALA A 116 19.49 -20.00 21.31
CA ALA A 116 19.39 -21.32 20.69
C ALA A 116 20.67 -21.63 19.93
N PHE A 117 21.19 -22.83 20.12
CA PHE A 117 22.31 -23.34 19.34
C PHE A 117 21.97 -24.76 18.90
N ILE A 118 21.15 -24.82 17.85
CA ILE A 118 20.77 -26.03 17.09
C ILE A 118 20.16 -27.14 17.96
N ASN A 119 18.95 -26.86 18.47
CA ASN A 119 17.87 -27.75 18.95
C ASN A 119 18.23 -28.91 19.93
N ASP A 120 17.65 -28.98 21.15
CA ASP A 120 16.25 -29.35 21.35
C ASP A 120 15.65 -28.79 22.66
N HIS A 121 15.40 -27.47 22.73
CA HIS A 121 14.34 -26.78 23.51
C HIS A 121 14.72 -25.30 23.65
N ARG A 122 14.06 -24.46 22.85
CA ARG A 122 14.21 -22.99 22.86
C ARG A 122 13.63 -22.42 24.15
N TRP A 123 14.45 -21.77 24.97
CA TRP A 123 13.98 -21.01 26.12
C TRP A 123 13.64 -19.58 25.69
N GLU A 124 12.37 -19.24 25.76
CA GLU A 124 11.84 -17.91 25.50
C GLU A 124 11.07 -17.44 26.73
N ASN A 125 11.44 -16.28 27.27
CA ASN A 125 10.89 -15.79 28.53
C ASN A 125 9.51 -15.13 28.37
N THR A 126 9.03 -15.00 27.12
CA THR A 126 7.80 -14.29 26.80
C THR A 126 6.96 -15.06 25.77
N PRO A 127 5.74 -15.50 26.12
CA PRO A 127 4.86 -16.22 25.20
C PRO A 127 4.11 -15.28 24.24
N MET A 128 4.13 -13.97 24.51
CA MET A 128 3.43 -12.97 23.69
C MET A 128 4.18 -12.75 22.37
N GLU A 129 3.46 -12.52 21.27
CA GLU A 129 4.03 -12.33 19.93
C GLU A 129 4.33 -10.86 19.60
N ASP A 130 3.75 -9.92 20.37
CA ASP A 130 3.84 -8.47 20.21
C ASP A 130 5.12 -7.85 20.79
N VAL A 131 6.00 -8.67 21.35
CA VAL A 131 7.27 -8.23 21.95
C VAL A 131 8.48 -8.41 21.02
N ARG A 132 8.29 -8.99 19.82
CA ARG A 132 9.35 -9.33 18.85
C ARG A 132 8.93 -9.10 17.40
N PHE A 133 9.88 -9.22 16.48
CA PHE A 133 9.59 -9.37 15.06
C PHE A 133 8.67 -10.58 14.78
N PRO A 134 7.73 -10.49 13.81
CA PRO A 134 6.86 -11.59 13.39
C PRO A 134 7.64 -12.80 12.88
N ARG A 135 7.10 -14.00 13.15
CA ARG A 135 7.81 -15.27 12.93
C ARG A 135 6.87 -16.42 12.60
N GLY A 136 6.96 -16.95 11.39
CA GLY A 136 6.36 -18.21 10.99
C GLY A 136 7.18 -19.44 11.42
N PRO A 137 6.54 -20.62 11.51
CA PRO A 137 7.22 -21.86 11.87
C PRO A 137 8.20 -22.33 10.79
N TRP A 138 7.99 -21.97 9.52
CA TRP A 138 8.82 -22.45 8.42
C TRP A 138 9.80 -21.41 7.86
N ASP A 139 9.77 -20.19 8.36
CA ASP A 139 10.55 -19.08 7.82
C ASP A 139 12.07 -19.29 7.93
N ILE A 140 12.78 -18.75 6.93
CA ILE A 140 14.23 -18.57 6.95
C ILE A 140 14.49 -17.15 7.43
N ARG A 141 15.18 -16.96 8.56
CA ARG A 141 15.34 -15.64 9.17
C ARG A 141 16.76 -15.37 9.61
N ALA A 142 17.16 -14.11 9.47
CA ALA A 142 18.39 -13.56 9.98
C ALA A 142 18.08 -12.23 10.67
N GLN A 143 18.38 -12.16 11.97
CA GLN A 143 18.35 -10.94 12.76
C GLN A 143 19.74 -10.68 13.30
N VAL A 144 20.14 -9.43 13.19
CA VAL A 144 21.40 -8.93 13.69
C VAL A 144 21.11 -7.67 14.46
N ALA A 145 21.62 -7.60 15.68
CA ALA A 145 21.46 -6.45 16.53
C ALA A 145 22.82 -6.03 17.10
N ALA A 146 23.11 -4.73 16.97
CA ALA A 146 24.36 -4.11 17.43
C ALA A 146 24.03 -2.86 18.24
N GLY A 147 24.22 -2.93 19.56
CA GLY A 147 23.94 -1.83 20.48
C GLY A 147 22.46 -1.50 20.59
N LEU A 148 22.04 -0.39 20.00
CA LEU A 148 20.65 0.08 20.06
C LEU A 148 19.83 -0.26 18.81
N ILE A 149 20.46 -0.74 17.73
CA ILE A 149 19.83 -0.96 16.44
C ILE A 149 19.71 -2.45 16.15
N HIS A 150 18.52 -2.85 15.73
CA HIS A 150 18.15 -4.22 15.43
C HIS A 150 17.59 -4.27 14.03
N ILE A 151 18.10 -5.19 13.23
CA ILE A 151 17.67 -5.40 11.86
C ILE A 151 17.22 -6.84 11.74
N SER A 152 16.01 -7.03 11.23
CA SER A 152 15.42 -8.33 10.93
C SER A 152 15.21 -8.48 9.44
N LEU A 153 15.59 -9.63 8.90
CA LEU A 153 15.26 -10.08 7.55
C LEU A 153 14.69 -11.49 7.64
N SER A 154 13.53 -11.71 7.05
CA SER A 154 12.86 -13.01 7.02
C SER A 154 12.35 -13.32 5.62
N VAL A 155 12.61 -14.54 5.16
CA VAL A 155 11.95 -15.13 4.01
C VAL A 155 10.80 -15.99 4.53
N GLN A 156 9.58 -15.56 4.24
CA GLN A 156 8.35 -16.23 4.65
C GLN A 156 8.09 -17.41 3.72
N THR A 157 8.39 -18.63 4.16
CA THR A 157 8.30 -19.81 3.29
C THR A 157 6.86 -20.19 2.94
N MET A 158 5.90 -19.86 3.80
CA MET A 158 4.48 -20.02 3.46
C MET A 158 4.09 -19.12 2.29
N GLN A 159 4.60 -17.87 2.25
CA GLN A 159 4.41 -16.99 1.11
C GLN A 159 5.17 -17.43 -0.14
N VAL A 160 6.34 -18.06 0.01
CA VAL A 160 7.02 -18.71 -1.14
C VAL A 160 6.16 -19.84 -1.70
N TYR A 161 5.59 -20.66 -0.83
CA TYR A 161 4.71 -21.74 -1.24
C TYR A 161 3.44 -21.21 -1.93
N ASP A 162 2.84 -20.17 -1.37
CA ASP A 162 1.65 -19.53 -1.93
C ASP A 162 1.91 -18.88 -3.30
N PHE A 163 3.01 -18.14 -3.41
CA PHE A 163 3.47 -17.59 -4.69
C PHE A 163 3.63 -18.67 -5.77
N LEU A 164 4.30 -19.78 -5.45
CA LEU A 164 4.52 -20.90 -6.37
C LEU A 164 3.23 -21.66 -6.68
N ALA A 165 2.34 -21.84 -5.70
CA ALA A 165 1.05 -22.46 -5.87
C ALA A 165 0.16 -21.62 -6.81
N GLY A 166 0.17 -20.29 -6.69
CA GLY A 166 -0.65 -19.48 -7.57
C GLY A 166 -0.09 -19.35 -8.99
N LEU A 167 1.16 -19.78 -9.28
CA LEU A 167 1.60 -19.99 -10.67
C LEU A 167 0.71 -21.01 -11.41
N ILE A 168 0.08 -21.93 -10.68
CA ILE A 168 -0.87 -22.92 -11.21
C ILE A 168 -2.32 -22.61 -10.79
N CYS A 169 -2.61 -21.37 -10.38
CA CYS A 169 -3.91 -20.89 -9.92
C CYS A 169 -4.43 -21.60 -8.65
N PHE A 170 -3.53 -22.07 -7.78
CA PHE A 170 -3.87 -22.61 -6.47
C PHE A 170 -3.52 -21.59 -5.39
N ASP A 171 -4.44 -21.30 -4.48
CA ASP A 171 -4.27 -20.33 -3.38
C ASP A 171 -4.43 -21.06 -2.02
N PRO A 172 -3.31 -21.57 -1.46
CA PRO A 172 -3.29 -22.19 -0.15
C PRO A 172 -3.60 -21.28 1.03
N LEU A 173 -3.20 -20.00 0.98
CA LEU A 173 -3.37 -19.06 2.10
C LEU A 173 -4.72 -18.35 2.10
N ALA A 174 -5.47 -18.46 1.00
CA ALA A 174 -6.77 -17.84 0.82
C ALA A 174 -6.73 -16.30 0.99
N ASP A 175 -5.61 -15.68 0.58
CA ASP A 175 -5.38 -14.24 0.71
C ASP A 175 -5.31 -13.50 -0.64
N ASP A 176 -5.52 -14.22 -1.75
CA ASP A 176 -5.65 -13.64 -3.09
C ASP A 176 -6.84 -12.68 -3.17
N GLN A 177 -6.61 -11.55 -3.86
CA GLN A 177 -7.70 -10.66 -4.19
C GLN A 177 -8.56 -11.27 -5.29
N ALA A 178 -9.88 -11.21 -5.11
CA ALA A 178 -10.84 -11.69 -6.09
C ALA A 178 -11.70 -10.56 -6.63
N ARG A 179 -12.22 -10.78 -7.83
CA ARG A 179 -13.16 -9.88 -8.49
C ARG A 179 -14.47 -9.81 -7.68
N ASP A 180 -14.84 -8.63 -7.18
CA ASP A 180 -16.23 -8.39 -6.74
C ASP A 180 -17.15 -8.42 -7.98
N PRO A 181 -18.14 -9.33 -8.05
CA PRO A 181 -19.02 -9.44 -9.21
C PRO A 181 -20.08 -8.33 -9.26
N THR A 182 -20.31 -7.62 -8.15
CA THR A 182 -21.40 -6.64 -8.00
C THR A 182 -20.96 -5.19 -8.13
N ALA A 183 -19.67 -4.90 -7.94
CA ALA A 183 -19.14 -3.54 -8.01
C ALA A 183 -19.21 -2.95 -9.44
N PRO A 184 -19.75 -1.71 -9.62
CA PRO A 184 -19.81 -1.07 -10.92
C PRO A 184 -18.40 -0.69 -11.39
N ARG A 185 -18.02 -1.11 -12.60
CA ARG A 185 -16.68 -0.85 -13.16
C ARG A 185 -16.66 0.25 -14.19
N GLN A 186 -15.74 1.19 -14.03
CA GLN A 186 -15.51 2.28 -14.97
C GLN A 186 -14.01 2.43 -15.32
N PRO A 187 -13.42 1.47 -16.08
CA PRO A 187 -11.98 1.47 -16.37
C PRO A 187 -11.46 2.75 -17.03
N ALA A 188 -12.20 3.26 -18.02
CA ALA A 188 -11.85 4.49 -18.72
C ALA A 188 -11.91 5.72 -17.79
N ARG A 189 -12.84 5.74 -16.81
CA ARG A 189 -12.94 6.83 -15.84
C ARG A 189 -11.78 6.78 -14.85
N GLN A 190 -11.43 5.59 -14.36
CA GLN A 190 -10.28 5.39 -13.49
C GLN A 190 -8.98 5.82 -14.19
N LEU A 191 -8.77 5.42 -15.45
CA LEU A 191 -7.61 5.86 -16.22
C LEU A 191 -7.57 7.39 -16.38
N GLY A 192 -8.69 7.99 -16.80
CA GLY A 192 -8.80 9.43 -17.00
C GLY A 192 -8.53 10.21 -15.71
N ARG A 193 -9.11 9.77 -14.59
CA ARG A 193 -8.86 10.32 -13.27
C ARG A 193 -7.41 10.17 -12.83
N GLY A 194 -6.82 8.98 -12.99
CA GLY A 194 -5.44 8.72 -12.62
C GLY A 194 -4.46 9.64 -13.35
N VAL A 195 -4.62 9.80 -14.66
CA VAL A 195 -3.82 10.73 -15.48
C VAL A 195 -4.00 12.19 -15.01
N VAL A 196 -5.23 12.61 -14.73
CA VAL A 196 -5.49 13.97 -14.23
C VAL A 196 -4.88 14.18 -12.84
N ASN A 197 -4.94 13.19 -11.96
CA ASN A 197 -4.37 13.25 -10.62
C ASN A 197 -2.83 13.36 -10.65
N ILE A 198 -2.16 12.70 -11.60
CA ILE A 198 -0.72 12.85 -11.82
C ILE A 198 -0.38 14.25 -12.34
N VAL A 199 -1.06 14.69 -13.42
CA VAL A 199 -0.69 15.93 -14.13
C VAL A 199 -1.11 17.18 -13.36
N ALA A 200 -2.28 17.16 -12.75
CA ALA A 200 -2.88 18.31 -12.07
C ALA A 200 -2.81 18.23 -10.55
N GLY A 201 -2.19 17.19 -9.97
CA GLY A 201 -2.06 17.05 -8.52
C GLY A 201 -1.32 18.22 -7.85
N VAL A 202 -0.38 18.85 -8.55
CA VAL A 202 0.39 20.02 -8.07
C VAL A 202 -0.50 21.23 -7.76
N VAL A 203 -1.71 21.29 -8.32
CA VAL A 203 -2.67 22.37 -8.06
C VAL A 203 -3.22 22.34 -6.62
N GLU A 204 -3.09 21.21 -5.91
CA GLU A 204 -3.42 21.14 -4.49
C GLU A 204 -2.63 22.16 -3.66
N ILE A 205 -1.39 22.51 -4.03
CA ILE A 205 -0.58 23.49 -3.29
C ILE A 205 -1.26 24.88 -3.24
N PRO A 206 -1.48 25.57 -4.37
CA PRO A 206 -2.10 26.91 -4.34
C PRO A 206 -3.54 26.88 -3.81
N VAL A 207 -4.30 25.81 -4.07
CA VAL A 207 -5.69 25.68 -3.57
C VAL A 207 -5.72 25.64 -2.03
N ASN A 208 -4.85 24.83 -1.42
CA ASN A 208 -4.79 24.72 0.05
C ASN A 208 -4.23 26.00 0.69
N MET A 209 -3.26 26.68 0.05
CA MET A 209 -2.77 27.97 0.53
C MET A 209 -3.88 29.03 0.53
N ASN A 210 -4.68 29.13 -0.54
CA ASN A 210 -5.79 30.08 -0.62
C ASN A 210 -6.88 29.76 0.41
N GLN A 211 -7.27 28.48 0.56
CA GLN A 211 -8.25 28.07 1.58
C GLN A 211 -7.81 28.43 2.99
N ILE A 212 -6.56 28.13 3.36
CA ILE A 212 -6.04 28.47 4.70
C ILE A 212 -5.85 29.98 4.87
N ASN A 213 -5.54 30.72 3.80
CA ASN A 213 -5.47 32.18 3.86
C ASN A 213 -6.83 32.79 4.20
N GLU A 214 -7.91 32.28 3.61
CA GLU A 214 -9.29 32.72 3.89
C GLU A 214 -9.74 32.33 5.30
N GLU A 215 -9.35 31.15 5.80
CA GLU A 215 -9.75 30.65 7.12
C GLU A 215 -8.93 31.23 8.29
N LYS A 216 -7.61 31.39 8.11
CA LYS A 216 -6.64 31.62 9.21
C LYS A 216 -5.63 32.74 8.91
N GLY A 217 -5.66 33.35 7.73
CA GLY A 217 -4.78 34.45 7.33
C GLY A 217 -3.46 34.03 6.68
N GLY A 218 -2.72 35.00 6.15
CA GLY A 218 -1.59 34.78 5.23
C GLY A 218 -0.40 34.03 5.85
N PHE A 219 -0.12 34.22 7.13
CA PHE A 219 0.99 33.51 7.78
C PHE A 219 0.68 32.01 7.97
N ALA A 220 -0.57 31.68 8.26
CA ALA A 220 -1.04 30.30 8.30
C ALA A 220 -1.06 29.66 6.91
N ALA A 221 -1.35 30.44 5.86
CA ALA A 221 -1.34 29.97 4.48
C ALA A 221 0.06 29.52 4.02
N VAL A 222 1.09 30.31 4.33
CA VAL A 222 2.47 30.00 3.92
C VAL A 222 3.07 28.85 4.74
N SER A 223 2.68 28.69 6.00
CA SER A 223 3.17 27.60 6.84
C SER A 223 2.31 26.34 6.70
N TYR A 224 1.13 26.34 7.33
CA TYR A 224 0.23 25.19 7.37
C TYR A 224 -0.41 24.90 6.00
N GLY A 225 -0.81 25.93 5.25
CA GLY A 225 -1.39 25.77 3.92
C GLY A 225 -0.44 25.13 2.92
N LEU A 226 0.83 25.54 2.92
CA LEU A 226 1.89 24.95 2.09
C LEU A 226 2.15 23.50 2.47
N ALA A 227 2.36 23.21 3.76
CA ALA A 227 2.60 21.84 4.23
C ALA A 227 1.44 20.90 3.89
N ARG A 228 0.19 21.34 4.11
CA ARG A 228 -1.02 20.61 3.74
C ARG A 228 -1.12 20.40 2.23
N GLY A 229 -0.79 21.41 1.45
CA GLY A 229 -0.81 21.36 -0.02
C GLY A 229 0.22 20.39 -0.60
N VAL A 230 1.45 20.41 -0.07
CA VAL A 230 2.53 19.47 -0.47
C VAL A 230 2.13 18.02 -0.14
N TRP A 231 1.60 17.79 1.07
CA TRP A 231 1.11 16.48 1.47
C TRP A 231 0.01 15.97 0.53
N ARG A 232 -1.03 16.78 0.29
CA ARG A 232 -2.15 16.40 -0.60
C ARG A 232 -1.70 16.18 -2.04
N THR A 233 -0.74 16.97 -2.53
CA THR A 233 -0.13 16.79 -3.85
C THR A 233 0.54 15.42 -3.94
N GLY A 234 1.37 15.06 -2.96
CA GLY A 234 2.07 13.77 -2.93
C GLY A 234 1.11 12.59 -2.94
N VAL A 235 0.08 12.64 -2.07
CA VAL A 235 -0.96 11.59 -2.02
C VAL A 235 -1.72 11.49 -3.34
N ARG A 236 -2.16 12.63 -3.91
CA ARG A 236 -2.94 12.63 -5.15
C ARG A 236 -2.13 12.11 -6.34
N MET A 237 -0.87 12.51 -6.48
CA MET A 237 -0.01 12.01 -7.55
C MET A 237 0.29 10.51 -7.37
N GLY A 238 0.54 10.06 -6.14
CA GLY A 238 0.75 8.64 -5.83
C GLY A 238 -0.46 7.78 -6.18
N VAL A 239 -1.65 8.20 -5.75
CA VAL A 239 -2.92 7.54 -6.12
C VAL A 239 -3.16 7.62 -7.62
N GLY A 240 -2.81 8.73 -8.27
CA GLY A 240 -2.93 8.85 -9.72
C GLY A 240 -2.08 7.81 -10.46
N VAL A 241 -0.83 7.57 -10.02
CA VAL A 241 0.01 6.49 -10.56
C VAL A 241 -0.66 5.14 -10.33
N LEU A 242 -1.12 4.87 -9.10
CA LEU A 242 -1.81 3.63 -8.78
C LEU A 242 -3.00 3.40 -9.72
N GLU A 243 -3.90 4.38 -9.86
CA GLU A 243 -5.09 4.31 -10.71
C GLU A 243 -4.77 4.15 -12.21
N VAL A 244 -3.62 4.65 -12.68
CA VAL A 244 -3.16 4.42 -14.05
C VAL A 244 -2.62 3.01 -14.24
N VAL A 245 -1.89 2.44 -13.28
CA VAL A 245 -1.42 1.06 -13.41
C VAL A 245 -2.58 0.08 -13.26
N THR A 246 -3.56 0.41 -12.42
CA THR A 246 -4.69 -0.47 -12.08
C THR A 246 -5.98 -0.17 -12.83
N PHE A 247 -5.92 0.65 -13.88
CA PHE A 247 -7.09 1.18 -14.57
C PHE A 247 -8.08 0.13 -15.12
N PRO A 248 -7.67 -1.05 -15.63
CA PRO A 248 -8.61 -2.01 -16.20
C PRO A 248 -9.62 -2.51 -15.17
N MET A 249 -9.26 -2.42 -13.88
CA MET A 249 -10.09 -2.83 -12.75
C MET A 249 -11.34 -1.96 -12.54
N GLY A 250 -11.31 -0.70 -12.98
CA GLY A 250 -12.44 0.22 -13.03
C GLY A 250 -13.05 0.64 -11.70
N TRP A 251 -12.26 0.88 -10.66
CA TRP A 251 -12.73 1.19 -9.31
C TRP A 251 -13.39 2.56 -9.15
N GLU A 252 -14.13 2.68 -8.04
CA GLU A 252 -14.57 3.95 -7.49
C GLU A 252 -13.37 4.85 -7.08
N PRO A 253 -13.56 6.17 -6.98
CA PRO A 253 -12.49 7.10 -6.64
C PRO A 253 -11.84 6.78 -5.28
N ILE A 254 -10.52 6.59 -5.27
CA ILE A 254 -9.75 6.44 -4.02
C ILE A 254 -9.65 7.79 -3.29
N ILE A 255 -9.55 8.91 -4.01
CA ILE A 255 -9.51 10.24 -3.42
C ILE A 255 -10.80 10.98 -3.75
N GLU A 256 -11.39 11.59 -2.73
CA GLU A 256 -12.41 12.60 -2.89
C GLU A 256 -11.87 13.98 -2.47
N PRO A 257 -12.08 15.04 -3.27
CA PRO A 257 -12.78 15.07 -4.56
C PRO A 257 -12.02 14.32 -5.66
N GLU A 258 -12.77 13.79 -6.64
CA GLU A 258 -12.28 12.90 -7.70
C GLU A 258 -11.18 13.61 -8.50
N PHE A 259 -11.42 14.89 -8.80
CA PHE A 259 -10.50 15.75 -9.54
C PHE A 259 -10.05 16.94 -8.68
N PRO A 260 -8.81 17.47 -8.89
CA PRO A 260 -8.32 18.66 -8.18
C PRO A 260 -9.22 19.91 -8.33
N PHE A 261 -9.97 20.00 -9.43
CA PHE A 261 -10.75 21.18 -9.82
C PHE A 261 -12.26 21.00 -9.63
N GLU A 262 -12.69 19.97 -8.91
CA GLU A 262 -14.11 19.66 -8.81
C GLU A 262 -14.86 20.73 -7.99
N PRO A 263 -15.87 21.41 -8.56
CA PRO A 263 -16.51 22.56 -7.93
C PRO A 263 -17.54 22.20 -6.85
N THR A 264 -17.94 20.92 -6.74
CA THR A 264 -19.15 20.51 -6.00
C THR A 264 -18.83 19.94 -4.61
N LYS A 265 -19.50 20.50 -3.60
CA LYS A 265 -19.36 20.38 -2.14
C LYS A 265 -19.56 18.99 -1.50
N ALA A 266 -19.16 17.89 -2.13
CA ALA A 266 -19.12 16.61 -1.45
C ALA A 266 -17.79 16.44 -0.70
N THR A 267 -17.81 16.87 0.55
CA THR A 267 -17.06 16.26 1.66
C THR A 267 -15.56 16.53 1.75
N ASN A 268 -15.08 16.68 2.98
CA ASN A 268 -13.68 16.87 3.33
C ASN A 268 -12.77 15.91 2.55
N TRP A 269 -11.64 16.43 2.07
CA TRP A 269 -10.58 15.61 1.44
C TRP A 269 -10.41 14.30 2.21
N ARG A 270 -10.65 13.20 1.52
CA ARG A 270 -10.60 11.87 2.10
C ARG A 270 -9.97 10.90 1.13
N VAL A 271 -9.30 9.92 1.70
CA VAL A 271 -8.78 8.76 1.00
C VAL A 271 -9.68 7.61 1.40
N SER A 272 -10.47 7.13 0.44
CA SER A 272 -11.34 5.97 0.54
C SER A 272 -10.56 4.71 0.17
N GLN A 273 -10.97 3.58 0.74
CA GLN A 273 -10.39 2.30 0.42
C GLN A 273 -10.81 1.86 -1.00
N PRO A 274 -9.90 1.26 -1.78
CA PRO A 274 -10.24 0.65 -3.07
C PRO A 274 -11.20 -0.51 -2.85
N ALA A 275 -12.00 -0.82 -3.87
CA ALA A 275 -12.99 -1.91 -3.81
C ALA A 275 -12.34 -3.30 -3.97
N PHE A 276 -11.28 -3.58 -3.22
CA PHE A 276 -10.73 -4.91 -3.04
C PHE A 276 -11.30 -5.53 -1.76
N ARG A 277 -11.72 -6.78 -1.83
CA ARG A 277 -11.95 -7.59 -0.63
C ARG A 277 -11.15 -8.87 -0.79
N ARG A 278 -10.26 -9.15 0.16
CA ARG A 278 -9.80 -10.52 0.42
C ARG A 278 -11.05 -11.36 0.70
N GLN A 279 -11.15 -12.54 0.07
CA GLN A 279 -12.17 -13.50 0.46
C GLN A 279 -11.75 -14.05 1.83
N TYR A 280 -12.50 -13.75 2.89
CA TYR A 280 -12.46 -14.57 4.11
C TYR A 280 -13.47 -15.70 3.97
#